data_AF-A0A229W5J7-F1
#
_entry.id   AF-A0A229W5J7-F1
#
_cell.length_a   1.000
_cell.length_b   1.000
_cell.length_c   1.000
_cell.angle_alpha   90.00
_cell.angle_beta   90.00
_cell.angle_gamma   90.00
#
_symmetry.space_group_name_H-M   'P 1'
#
loop_
_entity.id
_entity.type
_entity.pdbx_description
1 polymer ?
#
loop_
_entity_poly.entity_id
_entity_poly.type
_entity_poly.pdbx_seq_one_letter_code
_entity_poly.pdbx_strand_id
1 'polypeptide(L)'
;MSDRDSQNDLGAKVFVLVTGANSGLGFSICCRLVDEFLKSHRHPRESLTVIFTTRSTRKGNDTLLRLQDHLRRASASASAPAAASARVTFVAENVDLSNLVSVRALSRRLNKTFPKLDAIVLNAGLGGWTGINWPKAIWGVMTDLVHEVSWPSFKIAPAGMVTDAQTALGDDKEPRLGAVFCANVFGHYMLAHNAMPLLRHSDMLHGPGRIIWVSSLEATVKHLDIDDIQGLRTLAPYESSKALTDILALTADLPSTAPWVKSFYSVDEQPEPRKETELEPPHPNMFLTHPGICGTGILPLSWPLFYSMLAAFWLARLLGSPWHTISTYAGACAPVWLALSAQAVLDDAEAPYRRNGGGRVKWGSSCNRLGQDQPVCTEVDGWGYGGVVGPAILEGDRRRRRKRGAVDLTAEEKLQYEDLGRKCWQRMEELRIQWDELLDEAEAQAKSEA
;
A
#
# COMPACT_ATOMS: atom_id res chain seq x y z
N MET A 1 -32.54 23.60 -5.45
CA MET A 1 -32.26 23.08 -4.10
C MET A 1 -31.89 21.58 -4.14
N SER A 2 -31.41 21.02 -5.27
CA SER A 2 -31.19 19.57 -5.44
C SER A 2 -29.72 19.15 -5.59
N ASP A 3 -28.85 19.97 -6.19
CA ASP A 3 -27.46 19.57 -6.48
C ASP A 3 -26.47 19.91 -5.34
N ARG A 4 -26.70 21.02 -4.63
CA ARG A 4 -25.88 21.37 -3.46
C ARG A 4 -26.14 20.47 -2.25
N ASP A 5 -27.39 20.05 -2.06
CA ASP A 5 -27.74 19.15 -0.95
C ASP A 5 -27.26 17.71 -1.19
N SER A 6 -27.22 17.25 -2.45
CA SER A 6 -26.67 15.95 -2.82
C SER A 6 -25.14 15.93 -2.82
N GLN A 7 -24.46 17.02 -3.26
CA GLN A 7 -23.01 17.17 -3.07
C GLN A 7 -22.61 17.26 -1.59
N ASN A 8 -23.41 17.96 -0.76
CA ASN A 8 -23.19 18.00 0.69
C ASN A 8 -23.37 16.62 1.36
N ASP A 9 -24.25 15.76 0.85
CA ASP A 9 -24.45 14.40 1.36
C ASP A 9 -23.32 13.45 0.94
N LEU A 10 -22.75 13.61 -0.27
CA LEU A 10 -21.60 12.83 -0.71
C LEU A 10 -20.31 13.26 0.01
N GLY A 11 -20.17 14.55 0.32
CA GLY A 11 -19.04 15.10 1.07
C GLY A 11 -18.89 14.51 2.47
N ALA A 12 -19.99 14.07 3.10
CA ALA A 12 -19.96 13.42 4.40
C ALA A 12 -19.67 11.90 4.32
N LYS A 13 -19.52 11.32 3.13
CA LYS A 13 -19.28 9.88 2.94
C LYS A 13 -17.82 9.65 2.60
N VAL A 14 -17.16 8.79 3.38
CA VAL A 14 -15.78 8.37 3.19
C VAL A 14 -15.75 6.96 2.61
N PHE A 15 -15.11 6.76 1.47
CA PHE A 15 -14.97 5.47 0.80
C PHE A 15 -13.50 5.03 0.82
N VAL A 16 -13.21 3.91 1.47
CA VAL A 16 -11.86 3.36 1.56
C VAL A 16 -11.83 1.94 1.01
N LEU A 17 -11.02 1.72 -0.03
CA LEU A 17 -10.74 0.41 -0.59
C LEU A 17 -9.50 -0.21 0.06
N VAL A 18 -9.57 -1.43 0.55
CA VAL A 18 -8.43 -2.17 1.14
C VAL A 18 -8.22 -3.49 0.41
N THR A 19 -7.03 -3.69 -0.17
CA THR A 19 -6.71 -4.94 -0.86
C THR A 19 -6.21 -6.03 0.11
N GLY A 20 -6.64 -7.28 -0.09
CA GLY A 20 -6.12 -8.43 0.66
C GLY A 20 -6.53 -8.44 2.14
N ALA A 21 -7.82 -8.35 2.42
CA ALA A 21 -8.36 -8.14 3.77
C ALA A 21 -8.85 -9.41 4.49
N ASN A 22 -8.61 -10.60 3.95
CA ASN A 22 -9.15 -11.85 4.53
C ASN A 22 -8.53 -12.24 5.89
N SER A 23 -7.30 -11.77 6.17
CA SER A 23 -6.59 -12.04 7.41
C SER A 23 -5.46 -11.03 7.63
N GLY A 24 -4.76 -11.16 8.76
CA GLY A 24 -3.52 -10.43 9.03
C GLY A 24 -3.69 -8.90 9.02
N LEU A 25 -2.77 -8.23 8.35
CA LEU A 25 -2.69 -6.78 8.29
C LEU A 25 -3.92 -6.15 7.60
N GLY A 26 -4.33 -6.65 6.43
CA GLY A 26 -5.46 -6.07 5.68
C GLY A 26 -6.77 -6.11 6.48
N PHE A 27 -7.05 -7.22 7.16
CA PHE A 27 -8.19 -7.31 8.09
C PHE A 27 -8.08 -6.28 9.21
N SER A 28 -6.88 -6.11 9.77
CA SER A 28 -6.63 -5.18 10.87
C SER A 28 -6.71 -3.71 10.45
N ILE A 29 -6.34 -3.40 9.19
CA ILE A 29 -6.58 -2.08 8.58
C ILE A 29 -8.07 -1.80 8.55
N CYS A 30 -8.90 -2.75 8.07
CA CYS A 30 -10.35 -2.59 8.10
C CYS A 30 -10.90 -2.37 9.52
N CYS A 31 -10.48 -3.17 10.51
CA CYS A 31 -10.87 -2.98 11.90
C CYS A 31 -10.46 -1.61 12.45
N ARG A 32 -9.24 -1.18 12.18
CA ARG A 32 -8.71 0.08 12.71
C ARG A 32 -9.30 1.29 11.99
N LEU A 33 -9.65 1.20 10.71
CA LEU A 33 -10.44 2.23 10.01
C LEU A 33 -11.74 2.50 10.75
N VAL A 34 -12.45 1.44 11.17
CA VAL A 34 -13.70 1.57 11.95
C VAL A 34 -13.45 2.28 13.28
N ASP A 35 -12.45 1.81 14.03
CA ASP A 35 -12.19 2.34 15.37
C ASP A 35 -11.75 3.81 15.32
N GLU A 36 -10.85 4.16 14.41
CA GLU A 36 -10.36 5.53 14.28
C GLU A 36 -11.43 6.45 13.69
N PHE A 37 -12.21 6.00 12.71
CA PHE A 37 -13.33 6.77 12.18
C PHE A 37 -14.36 7.10 13.27
N LEU A 38 -14.83 6.11 14.03
CA LEU A 38 -15.82 6.33 15.10
C LEU A 38 -15.29 7.25 16.21
N LYS A 39 -13.97 7.28 16.47
CA LYS A 39 -13.34 8.18 17.45
C LYS A 39 -13.17 9.62 16.95
N SER A 40 -12.72 9.78 15.71
CA SER A 40 -12.29 11.07 15.15
C SER A 40 -13.42 11.84 14.44
N HIS A 41 -14.31 11.13 13.77
CA HIS A 41 -15.42 11.68 13.00
C HIS A 41 -16.66 11.73 13.89
N ARG A 42 -16.85 12.82 14.61
CA ARG A 42 -17.93 12.95 15.61
C ARG A 42 -19.25 13.45 15.04
N HIS A 43 -19.25 13.92 13.79
CA HIS A 43 -20.48 14.38 13.17
C HIS A 43 -21.38 13.20 12.80
N PRO A 44 -22.64 13.17 13.27
CA PRO A 44 -23.56 12.05 13.02
C PRO A 44 -23.86 11.80 11.54
N ARG A 45 -23.63 12.80 10.68
CA ARG A 45 -23.85 12.74 9.24
C ARG A 45 -22.70 12.08 8.47
N GLU A 46 -21.52 11.98 9.09
CA GLU A 46 -20.38 11.35 8.43
C GLU A 46 -20.51 9.83 8.48
N SER A 47 -20.28 9.16 7.35
CA SER A 47 -20.30 7.70 7.27
C SER A 47 -19.08 7.16 6.52
N LEU A 48 -18.67 5.95 6.87
CA LEU A 48 -17.55 5.23 6.30
C LEU A 48 -18.04 3.99 5.56
N THR A 49 -17.64 3.86 4.30
CA THR A 49 -17.77 2.63 3.53
C THR A 49 -16.41 1.99 3.36
N VAL A 50 -16.18 0.85 4.02
CA VAL A 50 -14.97 0.04 3.85
C VAL A 50 -15.23 -1.02 2.79
N ILE A 51 -14.65 -0.81 1.62
CA ILE A 51 -14.64 -1.77 0.52
C ILE A 51 -13.41 -2.64 0.71
N PHE A 52 -13.58 -3.94 0.90
CA PHE A 52 -12.47 -4.84 1.19
C PHE A 52 -12.42 -5.98 0.19
N THR A 53 -11.21 -6.31 -0.26
CA THR A 53 -11.05 -7.36 -1.28
C THR A 53 -10.52 -8.66 -0.71
N THR A 54 -10.99 -9.77 -1.26
CA THR A 54 -10.50 -11.12 -0.97
C THR A 54 -10.42 -11.96 -2.26
N ARG A 55 -9.62 -13.03 -2.27
CA ARG A 55 -9.47 -13.88 -3.47
C ARG A 55 -10.69 -14.76 -3.78
N SER A 56 -11.64 -14.91 -2.86
CA SER A 56 -12.84 -15.73 -3.11
C SER A 56 -14.04 -15.30 -2.28
N THR A 57 -15.24 -15.52 -2.80
CA THR A 57 -16.50 -15.13 -2.15
C THR A 57 -16.63 -15.74 -0.75
N ARG A 58 -16.19 -16.99 -0.56
CA ARG A 58 -16.17 -17.64 0.76
C ARG A 58 -15.34 -16.84 1.78
N LYS A 59 -14.12 -16.43 1.39
CA LYS A 59 -13.25 -15.61 2.25
C LYS A 59 -13.87 -14.22 2.49
N GLY A 60 -14.51 -13.64 1.48
CA GLY A 60 -15.24 -12.38 1.59
C GLY A 60 -16.34 -12.44 2.65
N ASN A 61 -17.17 -13.48 2.63
CA ASN A 61 -18.26 -13.67 3.59
C ASN A 61 -17.76 -13.88 5.03
N ASP A 62 -16.72 -14.70 5.23
CA ASP A 62 -16.11 -14.88 6.56
C ASP A 62 -15.55 -13.55 7.11
N THR A 63 -14.86 -12.81 6.25
CA THR A 63 -14.29 -11.50 6.59
C THR A 63 -15.39 -10.51 6.96
N LEU A 64 -16.48 -10.47 6.19
CA LEU A 64 -17.63 -9.61 6.45
C LEU A 64 -18.23 -9.87 7.84
N LEU A 65 -18.46 -11.13 8.18
CA LEU A 65 -19.01 -11.51 9.49
C LEU A 65 -18.11 -11.07 10.64
N ARG A 66 -16.79 -11.25 10.50
CA ARG A 66 -15.80 -10.86 11.50
C ARG A 66 -15.68 -9.34 11.63
N LEU A 67 -15.80 -8.59 10.53
CA LEU A 67 -15.82 -7.12 10.56
C LEU A 67 -17.10 -6.58 11.18
N GLN A 68 -18.26 -7.17 10.89
CA GLN A 68 -19.52 -6.82 11.53
C GLN A 68 -19.51 -7.10 13.04
N ASP A 69 -18.90 -8.21 13.46
CA ASP A 69 -18.69 -8.54 14.86
C ASP A 69 -17.73 -7.55 15.56
N HIS A 70 -16.66 -7.13 14.87
CA HIS A 70 -15.78 -6.06 15.34
C HIS A 70 -16.52 -4.74 15.50
N LEU A 71 -17.30 -4.31 14.49
CA LEU A 71 -18.09 -3.08 14.53
C LEU A 71 -19.08 -3.09 15.70
N ARG A 72 -19.78 -4.21 15.94
CA ARG A 72 -20.67 -4.35 17.10
C ARG A 72 -19.94 -4.10 18.42
N ARG A 73 -18.73 -4.65 18.58
CA ARG A 73 -17.91 -4.41 19.78
C ARG A 73 -17.42 -2.97 19.89
N ALA A 74 -16.92 -2.39 18.79
CA ALA A 74 -16.41 -1.02 18.77
C ALA A 74 -17.51 0.00 19.14
N SER A 75 -18.70 -0.17 18.56
CA SER A 75 -19.86 0.70 18.81
C SER A 75 -20.50 0.52 20.18
N ALA A 76 -20.29 -0.60 20.88
CA ALA A 76 -20.94 -0.90 22.16
C ALA A 76 -20.63 0.12 23.26
N SER A 77 -19.46 0.77 23.19
CA SER A 77 -19.02 1.79 24.14
C SER A 77 -19.51 3.21 23.82
N ALA A 78 -20.15 3.41 22.66
CA ALA A 78 -20.67 4.72 22.25
C ALA A 78 -21.96 5.05 23.02
N SER A 79 -22.25 6.34 23.20
CA SER A 79 -23.50 6.81 23.83
C SER A 79 -24.75 6.39 23.05
N ALA A 80 -24.64 6.20 21.73
CA ALA A 80 -25.69 5.70 20.86
C ALA A 80 -25.15 4.58 19.94
N PRO A 81 -25.06 3.32 20.42
CA PRO A 81 -24.42 2.21 19.69
C PRO A 81 -25.02 1.90 18.33
N ALA A 82 -26.35 1.97 18.20
CA ALA A 82 -27.05 1.72 16.95
C ALA A 82 -26.73 2.80 15.90
N ALA A 83 -26.71 4.07 16.32
CA ALA A 83 -26.34 5.18 15.44
C ALA A 83 -24.87 5.11 15.01
N ALA A 84 -23.95 4.76 15.93
CA ALA A 84 -22.55 4.56 15.60
C ALA A 84 -22.34 3.43 14.58
N SER A 85 -23.04 2.30 14.77
CA SER A 85 -22.95 1.16 13.86
C SER A 85 -23.53 1.48 12.47
N ALA A 86 -24.62 2.25 12.40
CA ALA A 86 -25.24 2.64 11.13
C ALA A 86 -24.36 3.56 10.26
N ARG A 87 -23.33 4.18 10.85
CA ARG A 87 -22.38 5.03 10.12
C ARG A 87 -21.30 4.24 9.37
N VAL A 88 -21.22 2.93 9.56
CA VAL A 88 -20.17 2.10 8.93
C VAL A 88 -20.82 1.02 8.07
N THR A 89 -20.46 1.01 6.79
CA THR A 89 -20.88 0.00 5.81
C THR A 89 -19.66 -0.80 5.33
N PHE A 90 -19.82 -2.11 5.19
CA PHE A 90 -18.80 -2.99 4.64
C PHE A 90 -19.26 -3.54 3.30
N VAL A 91 -18.38 -3.48 2.28
CA VAL A 91 -18.65 -4.06 0.96
C VAL A 91 -17.54 -5.03 0.61
N ALA A 92 -17.91 -6.29 0.39
CA ALA A 92 -16.97 -7.35 0.03
C ALA A 92 -16.80 -7.40 -1.49
N GLU A 93 -15.57 -7.37 -1.96
CA GLU A 93 -15.21 -7.51 -3.37
C GLU A 93 -14.22 -8.65 -3.59
N ASN A 94 -14.16 -9.13 -4.84
CA ASN A 94 -13.25 -10.20 -5.23
C ASN A 94 -12.22 -9.75 -6.26
N VAL A 95 -10.95 -10.05 -5.95
CA VAL A 95 -9.82 -9.82 -6.85
C VAL A 95 -8.69 -10.81 -6.57
N ASP A 96 -8.07 -11.29 -7.63
CA ASP A 96 -6.73 -11.86 -7.58
C ASP A 96 -5.75 -10.91 -8.29
N LEU A 97 -4.81 -10.34 -7.53
CA LEU A 97 -3.84 -9.37 -8.05
C LEU A 97 -2.77 -10.02 -8.93
N SER A 98 -2.67 -11.36 -8.92
CA SER A 98 -1.86 -12.10 -9.89
C SER A 98 -2.58 -12.36 -11.22
N ASN A 99 -3.83 -11.90 -11.37
CA ASN A 99 -4.65 -12.05 -12.56
C ASN A 99 -5.21 -10.70 -13.00
N LEU A 100 -4.67 -10.15 -14.10
CA LEU A 100 -5.01 -8.82 -14.60
C LEU A 100 -6.46 -8.74 -15.13
N VAL A 101 -7.03 -9.84 -15.63
CA VAL A 101 -8.45 -9.91 -15.99
C VAL A 101 -9.33 -9.76 -14.74
N SER A 102 -8.94 -10.40 -13.63
CA SER A 102 -9.60 -10.24 -12.33
C SER A 102 -9.52 -8.79 -11.83
N VAL A 103 -8.35 -8.15 -11.95
CA VAL A 103 -8.13 -6.74 -11.60
C VAL A 103 -9.01 -5.82 -12.45
N ARG A 104 -9.05 -6.01 -13.76
CA ARG A 104 -9.88 -5.23 -14.68
C ARG A 104 -11.37 -5.40 -14.39
N ALA A 105 -11.82 -6.63 -14.13
CA ALA A 105 -13.19 -6.92 -13.75
C ALA A 105 -13.59 -6.22 -12.43
N LEU A 106 -12.72 -6.24 -11.41
CA LEU A 106 -12.95 -5.46 -10.18
C LEU A 106 -13.06 -3.98 -10.49
N SER A 107 -12.11 -3.42 -11.24
CA SER A 107 -12.05 -1.99 -11.55
C SER A 107 -13.32 -1.50 -12.24
N ARG A 108 -13.85 -2.27 -13.21
CA ARG A 108 -15.13 -1.97 -13.88
C ARG A 108 -16.31 -1.98 -12.90
N ARG A 109 -16.37 -2.96 -11.98
CA ARG A 109 -17.42 -2.99 -10.95
C ARG A 109 -17.32 -1.80 -10.00
N LEU A 110 -16.11 -1.43 -9.58
CA LEU A 110 -15.89 -0.29 -8.69
C LEU A 110 -16.40 1.00 -9.34
N ASN A 111 -15.96 1.30 -10.56
CA ASN A 111 -16.37 2.51 -11.29
C ASN A 111 -17.88 2.58 -11.55
N LYS A 112 -18.54 1.42 -11.71
CA LYS A 112 -20.00 1.36 -11.89
C LYS A 112 -20.79 1.56 -10.59
N THR A 113 -20.22 1.16 -9.46
CA THR A 113 -20.98 0.97 -8.21
C THR A 113 -20.78 2.11 -7.22
N PHE A 114 -19.58 2.69 -7.17
CA PHE A 114 -19.22 3.69 -6.18
C PHE A 114 -19.13 5.08 -6.81
N PRO A 115 -19.52 6.13 -6.07
CA PRO A 115 -19.46 7.50 -6.59
C PRO A 115 -18.05 8.09 -6.53
N LYS A 116 -17.20 7.64 -5.59
CA LYS A 116 -15.83 8.09 -5.40
C LYS A 116 -15.02 7.08 -4.57
N LEU A 117 -13.71 7.30 -4.50
CA LEU A 117 -12.81 6.67 -3.53
C LEU A 117 -11.97 7.77 -2.87
N ASP A 118 -12.03 7.89 -1.55
CA ASP A 118 -11.20 8.84 -0.80
C ASP A 118 -9.82 8.26 -0.51
N ALA A 119 -9.73 6.93 -0.35
CA ALA A 119 -8.45 6.24 -0.26
C ALA A 119 -8.50 4.81 -0.84
N ILE A 120 -7.40 4.40 -1.45
CA ILE A 120 -7.09 3.00 -1.78
C ILE A 120 -5.83 2.57 -1.04
N VAL A 121 -5.95 1.54 -0.19
CA VAL A 121 -4.84 0.95 0.56
C VAL A 121 -4.41 -0.33 -0.14
N LEU A 122 -3.30 -0.24 -0.85
CA LEU A 122 -2.68 -1.31 -1.64
C LEU A 122 -1.83 -2.19 -0.70
N ASN A 123 -2.53 -3.01 0.08
CA ASN A 123 -1.97 -3.82 1.17
C ASN A 123 -1.56 -5.23 0.77
N ALA A 124 -2.30 -5.87 -0.14
CA ALA A 124 -2.09 -7.27 -0.45
C ALA A 124 -0.64 -7.55 -0.91
N GLY A 125 -0.13 -8.73 -0.62
CA GLY A 125 1.19 -9.09 -1.10
C GLY A 125 1.53 -10.54 -0.89
N LEU A 126 2.53 -10.98 -1.65
CA LEU A 126 3.11 -12.30 -1.67
C LEU A 126 4.60 -12.18 -1.34
N GLY A 127 5.08 -13.02 -0.42
CA GLY A 127 6.50 -13.10 -0.08
C GLY A 127 7.34 -13.88 -1.11
N GLY A 128 6.78 -14.91 -1.74
CA GLY A 128 7.48 -15.70 -2.75
C GLY A 128 8.63 -16.57 -2.22
N TRP A 129 8.71 -16.79 -0.91
CA TRP A 129 9.74 -17.63 -0.30
C TRP A 129 9.39 -19.12 -0.37
N THR A 130 10.40 -19.95 -0.60
CA THR A 130 10.30 -21.42 -0.60
C THR A 130 10.85 -22.04 0.68
N GLY A 131 11.60 -21.27 1.49
CA GLY A 131 12.13 -21.80 2.73
C GLY A 131 12.92 -20.79 3.57
N ILE A 132 13.54 -21.33 4.62
CA ILE A 132 14.39 -20.62 5.57
C ILE A 132 15.71 -21.37 5.65
N ASN A 133 16.82 -20.65 5.57
CA ASN A 133 18.13 -21.18 5.93
C ASN A 133 18.21 -21.30 7.47
N TRP A 134 17.78 -22.43 8.01
CA TRP A 134 17.66 -22.65 9.46
C TRP A 134 18.97 -22.46 10.24
N PRO A 135 20.13 -22.99 9.81
CA PRO A 135 21.39 -22.72 10.50
C PRO A 135 21.69 -21.23 10.60
N LYS A 136 21.51 -20.48 9.50
CA LYS A 136 21.71 -19.03 9.47
C LYS A 136 20.69 -18.29 10.33
N ALA A 137 19.43 -18.71 10.30
CA ALA A 137 18.36 -18.11 11.10
C ALA A 137 18.61 -18.29 12.60
N ILE A 138 18.92 -19.52 13.04
CA ILE A 138 19.19 -19.82 14.44
C ILE A 138 20.43 -19.05 14.92
N TRP A 139 21.54 -19.14 14.18
CA TRP A 139 22.76 -18.43 14.53
C TRP A 139 22.56 -16.92 14.58
N GLY A 140 21.93 -16.35 13.54
CA GLY A 140 21.68 -14.91 13.43
C GLY A 140 20.75 -14.39 14.52
N VAL A 141 19.65 -15.08 14.80
CA VAL A 141 18.70 -14.68 15.85
C VAL A 141 19.34 -14.78 17.24
N MET A 142 20.21 -15.77 17.49
CA MET A 142 20.90 -15.90 18.78
C MET A 142 22.02 -14.87 18.98
N THR A 143 22.70 -14.46 17.90
CA THR A 143 23.87 -13.56 17.98
C THR A 143 23.56 -12.09 17.70
N ASP A 144 22.47 -11.82 16.97
CA ASP A 144 22.10 -10.49 16.48
C ASP A 144 20.57 -10.32 16.35
N LEU A 145 19.86 -10.75 17.39
CA LEU A 145 18.41 -10.81 17.46
C LEU A 145 17.70 -9.63 16.79
N VAL A 146 17.95 -8.41 17.27
CA VAL A 146 17.19 -7.21 16.84
C VAL A 146 17.35 -6.98 15.34
N HIS A 147 18.55 -7.19 14.79
CA HIS A 147 18.80 -7.01 13.37
C HIS A 147 18.12 -8.10 12.55
N GLU A 148 18.33 -9.37 12.91
CA GLU A 148 17.84 -10.52 12.14
C GLU A 148 16.32 -10.68 12.18
N VAL A 149 15.65 -10.18 13.22
CA VAL A 149 14.17 -10.13 13.23
C VAL A 149 13.60 -8.86 12.59
N SER A 150 14.44 -7.86 12.26
CA SER A 150 14.02 -6.66 11.52
C SER A 150 14.32 -6.71 10.02
N TRP A 151 15.45 -7.30 9.65
CA TRP A 151 15.93 -7.45 8.28
C TRP A 151 16.48 -8.88 8.09
N PRO A 152 15.62 -9.90 8.13
CA PRO A 152 16.03 -11.31 8.11
C PRO A 152 16.87 -11.66 6.88
N SER A 153 18.09 -12.13 7.12
CA SER A 153 19.04 -12.46 6.06
C SER A 153 18.99 -13.92 5.61
N PHE A 154 18.03 -14.69 6.13
CA PHE A 154 17.95 -16.16 6.03
C PHE A 154 16.74 -16.67 5.24
N LYS A 155 15.94 -15.80 4.62
CA LYS A 155 14.84 -16.21 3.75
C LYS A 155 15.39 -16.74 2.43
N ILE A 156 14.73 -17.76 1.89
CA ILE A 156 15.10 -18.38 0.61
C ILE A 156 13.93 -18.17 -0.35
N ALA A 157 14.20 -17.53 -1.49
CA ALA A 157 13.25 -17.41 -2.60
C ALA A 157 13.89 -17.95 -3.90
N PRO A 158 13.08 -18.54 -4.80
CA PRO A 158 13.53 -18.93 -6.13
C PRO A 158 13.49 -17.72 -7.08
N ALA A 159 14.33 -17.75 -8.10
CA ALA A 159 14.20 -16.88 -9.27
C ALA A 159 13.17 -17.45 -10.26
N GLY A 160 12.66 -16.62 -11.16
CA GLY A 160 11.90 -17.04 -12.34
C GLY A 160 10.43 -17.39 -12.10
N MET A 161 9.87 -17.08 -10.92
CA MET A 161 8.46 -17.30 -10.63
C MET A 161 7.57 -16.41 -11.51
N VAL A 162 6.70 -17.02 -12.30
CA VAL A 162 5.75 -16.32 -13.20
C VAL A 162 4.31 -16.59 -12.80
N THR A 163 3.40 -15.70 -13.17
CA THR A 163 1.96 -15.92 -13.05
C THR A 163 1.50 -17.01 -14.03
N ASP A 164 0.29 -17.52 -13.81
CA ASP A 164 -0.43 -18.23 -14.88
C ASP A 164 -0.69 -17.29 -16.06
N ALA A 165 -1.05 -17.85 -17.21
CA ALA A 165 -1.46 -17.07 -18.37
C ALA A 165 -2.66 -16.17 -18.02
N GLN A 166 -2.60 -14.92 -18.43
CA GLN A 166 -3.57 -13.87 -18.17
C GLN A 166 -4.68 -13.88 -19.23
N THR A 167 -4.35 -14.29 -20.46
CA THR A 167 -5.21 -14.27 -21.64
C THR A 167 -5.23 -15.62 -22.35
N ALA A 168 -6.13 -15.78 -23.32
CA ALA A 168 -6.19 -16.94 -24.21
C ALA A 168 -5.47 -16.70 -25.56
N LEU A 169 -4.70 -15.61 -25.70
CA LEU A 169 -4.05 -15.21 -26.96
C LEU A 169 -2.88 -16.12 -27.37
N GLY A 170 -2.44 -17.00 -26.47
CA GLY A 170 -1.34 -17.95 -26.68
C GLY A 170 0.02 -17.42 -26.24
N ASP A 171 0.93 -18.35 -25.92
CA ASP A 171 2.25 -18.08 -25.31
C ASP A 171 3.16 -17.21 -26.18
N ASP A 172 2.97 -17.19 -27.51
CA ASP A 172 3.77 -16.39 -28.43
C ASP A 172 3.44 -14.89 -28.36
N LYS A 173 2.22 -14.55 -27.95
CA LYS A 173 1.74 -13.16 -27.82
C LYS A 173 1.79 -12.65 -26.39
N GLU A 174 1.60 -13.53 -25.41
CA GLU A 174 1.57 -13.14 -24.01
C GLU A 174 2.97 -13.11 -23.39
N PRO A 175 3.51 -11.94 -23.00
CA PRO A 175 4.82 -11.88 -22.36
C PRO A 175 4.76 -12.47 -20.95
N ARG A 176 5.86 -13.09 -20.53
CA ARG A 176 6.01 -13.60 -19.16
C ARG A 176 5.80 -12.47 -18.14
N LEU A 177 5.05 -12.76 -17.08
CA LEU A 177 4.76 -11.83 -15.99
C LEU A 177 5.24 -12.40 -14.65
N GLY A 178 6.13 -11.69 -13.97
CA GLY A 178 6.70 -12.11 -12.68
C GLY A 178 5.63 -12.20 -11.58
N ALA A 179 5.55 -13.34 -10.89
CA ALA A 179 4.46 -13.62 -9.94
C ALA A 179 4.44 -12.68 -8.73
N VAL A 180 5.59 -12.48 -8.10
CA VAL A 180 5.73 -11.61 -6.91
C VAL A 180 5.58 -10.15 -7.29
N PHE A 181 6.18 -9.73 -8.41
CA PHE A 181 6.01 -8.40 -8.97
C PHE A 181 4.55 -8.09 -9.31
N CYS A 182 3.85 -9.02 -9.98
CA CYS A 182 2.44 -8.84 -10.33
C CYS A 182 1.57 -8.69 -9.08
N ALA A 183 1.69 -9.62 -8.12
CA ALA A 183 0.91 -9.58 -6.90
C ALA A 183 1.17 -8.34 -6.02
N ASN A 184 2.42 -7.87 -5.95
CA ASN A 184 2.82 -6.80 -5.03
C ASN A 184 2.73 -5.41 -5.65
N VAL A 185 2.98 -5.29 -6.96
CA VAL A 185 3.16 -4.00 -7.66
C VAL A 185 2.22 -3.90 -8.85
N PHE A 186 2.37 -4.74 -9.87
CA PHE A 186 1.72 -4.48 -11.17
C PHE A 186 0.19 -4.62 -11.12
N GLY A 187 -0.34 -5.66 -10.48
CA GLY A 187 -1.79 -5.80 -10.29
C GLY A 187 -2.39 -4.63 -9.49
N HIS A 188 -1.64 -4.09 -8.52
CA HIS A 188 -2.02 -2.88 -7.79
C HIS A 188 -1.92 -1.61 -8.66
N TYR A 189 -0.88 -1.52 -9.50
CA TYR A 189 -0.68 -0.41 -10.43
C TYR A 189 -1.85 -0.34 -11.42
N MET A 190 -2.20 -1.46 -12.05
CA MET A 190 -3.37 -1.59 -12.94
C MET A 190 -4.67 -1.26 -12.21
N LEU A 191 -4.87 -1.76 -10.98
CA LEU A 191 -6.07 -1.46 -10.18
C LEU A 191 -6.19 0.04 -9.88
N ALA A 192 -5.09 0.67 -9.45
CA ALA A 192 -5.08 2.08 -9.07
C ALA A 192 -5.27 3.00 -10.29
N HIS A 193 -4.64 2.68 -11.44
CA HIS A 193 -4.88 3.37 -12.71
C HIS A 193 -6.36 3.26 -13.12
N ASN A 194 -6.91 2.05 -13.13
CA ASN A 194 -8.29 1.84 -13.57
C ASN A 194 -9.33 2.40 -12.58
N ALA A 195 -8.97 2.60 -11.32
CA ALA A 195 -9.80 3.26 -10.30
C ALA A 195 -9.58 4.78 -10.22
N MET A 196 -8.73 5.35 -11.08
CA MET A 196 -8.44 6.78 -11.13
C MET A 196 -9.69 7.67 -11.29
N PRO A 197 -10.72 7.31 -12.08
CA PRO A 197 -11.93 8.11 -12.14
C PRO A 197 -12.52 8.34 -10.75
N LEU A 198 -12.63 7.29 -9.93
CA LEU A 198 -13.17 7.39 -8.56
C LEU A 198 -12.30 8.23 -7.63
N LEU A 199 -10.97 8.11 -7.73
CA LEU A 199 -10.02 8.84 -6.89
C LEU A 199 -10.03 10.35 -7.18
N ARG A 200 -10.25 10.74 -8.45
CA ARG A 200 -10.36 12.15 -8.85
C ARG A 200 -11.68 12.81 -8.43
N HIS A 201 -12.70 12.03 -8.09
CA HIS A 201 -13.97 12.51 -7.56
C HIS A 201 -13.96 12.71 -6.03
N SER A 202 -12.85 12.40 -5.34
CA SER A 202 -12.71 12.74 -3.92
C SER A 202 -12.69 14.26 -3.74
N ASP A 203 -13.43 14.74 -2.76
CA ASP A 203 -13.76 16.16 -2.58
C ASP A 203 -12.72 16.95 -1.77
N MET A 204 -12.92 18.27 -1.73
CA MET A 204 -12.08 19.19 -0.96
C MET A 204 -12.21 19.04 0.56
N LEU A 205 -13.28 18.41 1.09
CA LEU A 205 -13.50 18.32 2.55
C LEU A 205 -12.53 17.33 3.19
N HIS A 206 -12.31 16.18 2.55
CA HIS A 206 -11.35 15.17 3.00
C HIS A 206 -9.98 15.29 2.30
N GLY A 207 -9.87 16.18 1.30
CA GLY A 207 -8.69 16.39 0.49
C GLY A 207 -8.66 15.47 -0.73
N PRO A 208 -7.65 15.59 -1.60
CA PRO A 208 -7.57 14.78 -2.80
C PRO A 208 -7.53 13.28 -2.46
N GLY A 209 -8.04 12.45 -3.38
CA GLY A 209 -8.03 11.00 -3.23
C GLY A 209 -6.62 10.47 -2.96
N ARG A 210 -6.52 9.33 -2.29
CA ARG A 210 -5.22 8.84 -1.77
C ARG A 210 -4.90 7.45 -2.27
N ILE A 211 -3.72 7.27 -2.85
CA ILE A 211 -3.14 5.97 -3.19
C ILE A 211 -2.09 5.64 -2.13
N ILE A 212 -2.39 4.68 -1.25
CA ILE A 212 -1.54 4.33 -0.11
C ILE A 212 -0.90 2.97 -0.38
N TRP A 213 0.40 2.99 -0.70
CA TRP A 213 1.18 1.79 -0.95
C TRP A 213 1.73 1.20 0.35
N VAL A 214 1.39 -0.07 0.64
CA VAL A 214 1.98 -0.79 1.78
C VAL A 214 3.23 -1.54 1.34
N SER A 215 4.38 -0.96 1.68
CA SER A 215 5.71 -1.51 1.47
C SER A 215 6.22 -2.27 2.71
N SER A 216 7.54 -2.46 2.82
CA SER A 216 8.24 -3.20 3.87
C SER A 216 9.52 -2.47 4.32
N LEU A 217 10.00 -2.77 5.52
CA LEU A 217 11.35 -2.37 5.98
C LEU A 217 12.48 -3.02 5.18
N GLU A 218 12.14 -4.10 4.47
CA GLU A 218 13.08 -4.90 3.69
C GLU A 218 13.22 -4.42 2.24
N ALA A 219 12.46 -3.39 1.85
CA ALA A 219 12.64 -2.71 0.58
C ALA A 219 14.08 -2.17 0.47
N THR A 220 14.79 -2.57 -0.57
CA THR A 220 16.18 -2.14 -0.82
C THR A 220 16.45 -2.10 -2.31
N VAL A 221 17.04 -0.99 -2.76
CA VAL A 221 17.39 -0.79 -4.17
C VAL A 221 18.46 -1.78 -4.65
N LYS A 222 19.20 -2.40 -3.72
CA LYS A 222 20.23 -3.42 -4.01
C LYS A 222 19.72 -4.66 -4.73
N HIS A 223 18.43 -4.94 -4.62
CA HIS A 223 17.78 -6.09 -5.27
C HIS A 223 16.92 -5.70 -6.47
N LEU A 224 16.86 -4.41 -6.81
CA LEU A 224 16.13 -3.91 -7.97
C LEU A 224 17.09 -3.72 -9.14
N ASP A 225 16.74 -4.34 -10.26
CA ASP A 225 17.41 -4.16 -11.53
C ASP A 225 16.39 -3.59 -12.52
N ILE A 226 16.71 -2.47 -13.17
CA ILE A 226 15.79 -1.81 -14.12
C ILE A 226 15.54 -2.69 -15.36
N ASP A 227 16.56 -3.45 -15.78
CA ASP A 227 16.47 -4.37 -16.91
C ASP A 227 15.77 -5.69 -16.53
N ASP A 228 15.38 -5.83 -15.27
CA ASP A 228 14.55 -6.90 -14.71
C ASP A 228 13.56 -6.33 -13.68
N ILE A 229 12.81 -5.31 -14.09
CA ILE A 229 11.86 -4.62 -13.20
C ILE A 229 10.83 -5.57 -12.56
N GLN A 230 10.58 -6.72 -13.20
CA GLN A 230 9.68 -7.76 -12.71
C GLN A 230 10.34 -8.72 -11.70
N GLY A 231 11.65 -8.66 -11.52
CA GLY A 231 12.41 -9.51 -10.60
C GLY A 231 12.43 -10.99 -10.98
N LEU A 232 12.51 -11.33 -12.28
CA LEU A 232 12.57 -12.70 -12.75
C LEU A 232 13.95 -13.36 -12.53
N ARG A 233 15.03 -12.57 -12.45
CA ARG A 233 16.41 -13.05 -12.26
C ARG A 233 16.87 -12.99 -10.80
N THR A 234 16.23 -12.17 -9.98
CA THR A 234 16.64 -11.97 -8.58
C THR A 234 16.24 -13.13 -7.66
N LEU A 235 17.07 -13.41 -6.66
CA LEU A 235 16.77 -14.33 -5.54
C LEU A 235 16.14 -13.60 -4.34
N ALA A 236 15.81 -12.31 -4.50
CA ALA A 236 15.13 -11.48 -3.51
C ALA A 236 13.93 -10.74 -4.15
N PRO A 237 12.96 -11.48 -4.76
CA PRO A 237 11.88 -10.86 -5.52
C PRO A 237 10.93 -10.03 -4.64
N TYR A 238 10.77 -10.38 -3.37
CA TYR A 238 9.97 -9.60 -2.43
C TYR A 238 10.58 -8.23 -2.17
N GLU A 239 11.86 -8.21 -1.79
CA GLU A 239 12.63 -7.01 -1.48
C GLU A 239 12.70 -6.09 -2.71
N SER A 240 12.94 -6.68 -3.89
CA SER A 240 12.93 -5.99 -5.18
C SER A 240 11.57 -5.34 -5.49
N SER A 241 10.48 -6.10 -5.35
CA SER A 241 9.12 -5.58 -5.58
C SER A 241 8.76 -4.44 -4.61
N LYS A 242 9.21 -4.52 -3.35
CA LYS A 242 8.96 -3.49 -2.34
C LYS A 242 9.86 -2.26 -2.52
N ALA A 243 11.07 -2.43 -3.05
CA ALA A 243 11.90 -1.31 -3.48
C ALA A 243 11.26 -0.55 -4.64
N LEU A 244 10.71 -1.25 -5.63
CA LEU A 244 9.97 -0.63 -6.73
C LEU A 244 8.73 0.12 -6.21
N THR A 245 7.98 -0.45 -5.26
CA THR A 245 6.88 0.26 -4.57
C THR A 245 7.36 1.55 -3.91
N ASP A 246 8.49 1.51 -3.19
CA ASP A 246 9.05 2.68 -2.53
C ASP A 246 9.38 3.77 -3.55
N ILE A 247 10.10 3.40 -4.62
CA ILE A 247 10.55 4.32 -5.67
C ILE A 247 9.35 4.98 -6.34
N LEU A 248 8.35 4.21 -6.77
CA LEU A 248 7.17 4.76 -7.46
C LEU A 248 6.45 5.78 -6.57
N ALA A 249 6.18 5.43 -5.31
CA ALA A 249 5.45 6.31 -4.40
C ALA A 249 6.23 7.55 -3.98
N LEU A 250 7.54 7.44 -3.72
CA LEU A 250 8.36 8.55 -3.25
C LEU A 250 8.75 9.53 -4.35
N THR A 251 8.73 9.08 -5.61
CA THR A 251 9.09 9.91 -6.77
C THR A 251 7.87 10.39 -7.57
N ALA A 252 6.64 10.08 -7.14
CA ALA A 252 5.42 10.40 -7.88
C ALA A 252 5.16 11.91 -8.05
N ASP A 253 5.62 12.76 -7.12
CA ASP A 253 5.43 14.22 -7.19
C ASP A 253 6.65 14.97 -7.74
N LEU A 254 7.64 14.26 -8.29
CA LEU A 254 8.84 14.87 -8.85
C LEU A 254 8.65 15.35 -10.29
N PRO A 255 9.28 16.47 -10.70
CA PRO A 255 9.25 16.91 -12.09
C PRO A 255 9.81 15.89 -13.08
N SER A 256 10.80 15.10 -12.65
CA SER A 256 11.48 14.12 -13.50
C SER A 256 10.59 12.94 -13.90
N THR A 257 9.55 12.61 -13.12
CA THR A 257 8.64 11.48 -13.35
C THR A 257 7.29 11.93 -13.92
N ALA A 258 7.01 13.25 -13.91
CA ALA A 258 5.73 13.83 -14.26
C ALA A 258 5.09 13.35 -15.58
N PRO A 259 5.84 13.12 -16.69
CA PRO A 259 5.22 12.63 -17.93
C PRO A 259 4.49 11.29 -17.76
N TRP A 260 5.10 10.33 -17.07
CA TRP A 260 4.53 8.99 -16.86
C TRP A 260 3.52 8.97 -15.73
N VAL A 261 3.72 9.78 -14.68
CA VAL A 261 2.73 9.93 -13.61
C VAL A 261 1.43 10.54 -14.15
N LYS A 262 1.52 11.52 -15.05
CA LYS A 262 0.34 12.08 -15.74
C LYS A 262 -0.39 11.04 -16.59
N SER A 263 0.35 10.17 -17.28
CA SER A 263 -0.21 9.04 -18.02
C SER A 263 -0.90 8.05 -17.08
N PHE A 264 -0.29 7.72 -15.93
CA PHE A 264 -0.90 6.90 -14.90
C PHE A 264 -2.17 7.53 -14.29
N TYR A 265 -2.25 8.85 -14.23
CA TYR A 265 -3.43 9.58 -13.76
C TYR A 265 -4.45 9.91 -14.86
N SER A 266 -4.22 9.49 -16.10
CA SER A 266 -5.17 9.73 -17.18
C SER A 266 -6.46 8.94 -16.94
N VAL A 267 -7.56 9.51 -17.42
CA VAL A 267 -8.89 8.90 -17.39
C VAL A 267 -9.42 8.96 -18.82
N ASP A 268 -9.92 7.85 -19.34
CA ASP A 268 -10.38 7.72 -20.74
C ASP A 268 -11.69 8.46 -21.04
N GLU A 269 -12.31 9.09 -20.03
CA GLU A 269 -13.49 9.92 -20.24
C GLU A 269 -13.11 11.18 -21.02
N GLN A 270 -13.49 11.21 -22.30
CA GLN A 270 -13.74 12.45 -23.05
C GLN A 270 -14.64 13.35 -22.21
N PRO A 271 -14.14 14.46 -21.64
CA PRO A 271 -15.06 15.42 -21.07
C PRO A 271 -15.73 16.12 -22.26
N GLU A 272 -17.05 16.27 -22.20
CA GLU A 272 -17.72 17.48 -22.72
C GLU A 272 -16.77 18.68 -22.56
N PRO A 273 -16.58 19.53 -23.58
CA PRO A 273 -15.53 20.54 -23.60
C PRO A 273 -15.61 21.39 -22.31
N ARG A 274 -14.65 21.14 -21.40
CA ARG A 274 -14.55 21.89 -20.15
C ARG A 274 -14.32 23.36 -20.51
N LYS A 275 -15.11 24.24 -19.93
CA LYS A 275 -14.88 25.69 -20.04
C LYS A 275 -13.49 25.99 -19.48
N GLU A 276 -12.69 26.77 -20.21
CA GLU A 276 -11.29 27.15 -19.90
C GLU A 276 -11.08 27.77 -18.49
N THR A 277 -12.16 28.05 -17.75
CA THR A 277 -12.16 28.66 -16.41
C THR A 277 -12.23 27.68 -15.23
N GLU A 278 -12.39 26.37 -15.45
CA GLU A 278 -12.39 25.39 -14.34
C GLU A 278 -10.96 24.90 -14.04
N LEU A 279 -10.47 25.21 -12.83
CA LEU A 279 -9.22 24.64 -12.29
C LEU A 279 -9.26 23.12 -12.39
N GLU A 280 -8.20 22.50 -12.93
CA GLU A 280 -8.12 21.03 -12.98
C GLU A 280 -8.33 20.45 -11.57
N PRO A 281 -9.22 19.45 -11.41
CA PRO A 281 -9.42 18.82 -10.12
C PRO A 281 -8.08 18.24 -9.63
N PRO A 282 -7.73 18.42 -8.34
CA PRO A 282 -6.43 18.07 -7.82
C PRO A 282 -6.14 16.58 -8.04
N HIS A 283 -4.91 16.27 -8.46
CA HIS A 283 -4.47 14.90 -8.62
C HIS A 283 -4.48 14.16 -7.27
N PRO A 284 -4.81 12.86 -7.25
CA PRO A 284 -4.69 12.04 -6.06
C PRO A 284 -3.26 12.06 -5.50
N ASN A 285 -3.13 12.07 -4.17
CA ASN A 285 -1.84 11.97 -3.50
C ASN A 285 -1.39 10.51 -3.45
N MET A 286 -0.11 10.25 -3.73
CA MET A 286 0.51 8.95 -3.50
C MET A 286 1.31 8.98 -2.18
N PHE A 287 0.98 8.06 -1.27
CA PHE A 287 1.64 7.89 0.01
C PHE A 287 2.24 6.50 0.14
N LEU A 288 3.30 6.40 0.95
CA LEU A 288 4.02 5.17 1.19
C LEU A 288 4.00 4.83 2.67
N THR A 289 3.72 3.57 2.99
CA THR A 289 3.71 3.09 4.37
C THR A 289 4.32 1.69 4.52
N HIS A 290 4.57 1.26 5.75
CA HIS A 290 4.83 -0.14 6.07
C HIS A 290 4.34 -0.46 7.50
N PRO A 291 3.99 -1.72 7.80
CA PRO A 291 3.36 -2.10 9.08
C PRO A 291 4.34 -2.28 10.25
N GLY A 292 5.61 -1.94 10.07
CA GLY A 292 6.68 -2.50 10.89
C GLY A 292 6.75 -4.02 10.75
N ILE A 293 6.93 -4.72 11.85
CA ILE A 293 7.05 -6.18 11.97
C ILE A 293 5.94 -6.67 12.88
N CYS A 294 4.94 -7.31 12.28
CA CYS A 294 3.80 -7.92 12.97
C CYS A 294 3.69 -9.41 12.65
N GLY A 295 3.11 -10.16 13.58
CA GLY A 295 2.85 -11.59 13.43
C GLY A 295 1.81 -11.85 12.35
N THR A 296 2.27 -12.16 11.14
CA THR A 296 1.42 -12.53 10.00
C THR A 296 1.80 -13.91 9.48
N GLY A 297 0.88 -14.53 8.75
CA GLY A 297 1.16 -15.79 8.04
C GLY A 297 1.87 -15.60 6.70
N ILE A 298 2.58 -14.48 6.48
CA ILE A 298 3.27 -14.20 5.20
C ILE A 298 4.44 -15.17 4.97
N LEU A 299 5.08 -15.62 6.06
CA LEU A 299 6.04 -16.72 6.08
C LEU A 299 5.38 -17.87 6.84
N PRO A 300 5.04 -18.99 6.18
CA PRO A 300 4.34 -20.09 6.84
C PRO A 300 5.29 -20.79 7.84
N LEU A 301 4.94 -20.74 9.11
CA LEU A 301 5.66 -21.40 10.21
C LEU A 301 4.74 -22.38 10.93
N SER A 302 5.29 -23.47 11.45
CA SER A 302 4.55 -24.34 12.37
C SER A 302 4.23 -23.59 13.66
N TRP A 303 3.19 -24.02 14.38
CA TRP A 303 2.71 -23.34 15.59
C TRP A 303 3.82 -23.02 16.60
N PRO A 304 4.73 -23.95 16.98
CA PRO A 304 5.81 -23.64 17.93
C PRO A 304 6.78 -22.57 17.41
N LEU A 305 7.11 -22.62 16.11
CA LEU A 305 8.02 -21.66 15.47
C LEU A 305 7.37 -20.28 15.36
N PHE A 306 6.07 -20.22 15.08
CA PHE A 306 5.32 -18.97 15.05
C PHE A 306 5.33 -18.26 16.42
N TYR A 307 5.07 -19.00 17.52
CA TYR A 307 5.15 -18.41 18.86
C TYR A 307 6.58 -18.03 19.27
N SER A 308 7.59 -18.81 18.83
CA SER A 308 9.00 -18.47 19.04
C SER A 308 9.37 -17.17 18.33
N MET A 309 8.90 -16.98 17.09
CA MET A 309 9.04 -15.73 16.35
C MET A 309 8.37 -14.55 17.09
N LEU A 310 7.14 -14.73 17.61
CA LEU A 310 6.49 -13.68 18.40
C LEU A 310 7.26 -13.33 19.67
N ALA A 311 7.84 -14.31 20.36
CA ALA A 311 8.70 -14.08 21.53
C ALA A 311 9.96 -13.29 21.14
N ALA A 312 10.59 -13.64 20.01
CA ALA A 312 11.74 -12.91 19.47
C ALA A 312 11.39 -11.45 19.12
N PHE A 313 10.21 -11.20 18.53
CA PHE A 313 9.70 -9.85 18.25
C PHE A 313 9.46 -9.04 19.53
N TRP A 314 8.88 -9.67 20.56
CA TRP A 314 8.71 -9.06 21.87
C TRP A 314 10.05 -8.65 22.47
N LEU A 315 11.03 -9.55 22.45
CA LEU A 315 12.37 -9.25 22.96
C LEU A 315 13.04 -8.14 22.14
N ALA A 316 12.91 -8.13 20.82
CA ALA A 316 13.45 -7.08 19.98
C ALA A 316 12.80 -5.70 20.26
N ARG A 317 11.48 -5.66 20.50
CA ARG A 317 10.79 -4.44 20.98
C ARG A 317 11.32 -3.99 22.34
N LEU A 318 11.47 -4.93 23.28
CA LEU A 318 12.05 -4.64 24.59
C LEU A 318 13.47 -4.11 24.48
N LEU A 319 14.26 -4.55 23.50
CA LEU A 319 15.61 -4.04 23.21
C LEU A 319 15.61 -2.72 22.40
N GLY A 320 14.45 -2.05 22.29
CA GLY A 320 14.33 -0.72 21.73
C GLY A 320 14.15 -0.68 20.21
N SER A 321 13.78 -1.80 19.57
CA SER A 321 13.37 -1.74 18.16
C SER A 321 12.04 -0.99 18.02
N PRO A 322 11.99 0.10 17.25
CA PRO A 322 10.74 0.84 17.03
C PRO A 322 9.79 0.10 16.09
N TRP A 323 10.32 -0.85 15.32
CA TRP A 323 9.60 -1.43 14.20
C TRP A 323 8.77 -2.66 14.55
N HIS A 324 8.95 -3.25 15.73
CA HIS A 324 8.21 -4.45 16.12
C HIS A 324 6.85 -4.09 16.70
N THR A 325 5.86 -4.00 15.83
CA THR A 325 4.46 -3.76 16.21
C THR A 325 3.81 -4.99 16.84
N ILE A 326 4.29 -6.19 16.46
CA ILE A 326 3.88 -7.52 16.95
C ILE A 326 2.45 -7.88 16.56
N SER A 327 1.47 -7.03 16.87
CA SER A 327 0.09 -7.20 16.43
C SER A 327 -0.13 -6.54 15.07
N THR A 328 -0.98 -7.16 14.26
CA THR A 328 -1.38 -6.60 12.96
C THR A 328 -2.23 -5.33 13.12
N TYR A 329 -2.90 -5.15 14.27
CA TYR A 329 -3.64 -3.93 14.60
C TYR A 329 -2.72 -2.72 14.86
N ALA A 330 -1.63 -2.92 15.60
CA ALA A 330 -0.60 -1.89 15.73
C ALA A 330 0.11 -1.64 14.39
N GLY A 331 0.32 -2.70 13.60
CA GLY A 331 0.82 -2.58 12.23
C GLY A 331 -0.08 -1.78 11.28
N ALA A 332 -1.38 -1.69 11.56
CA ALA A 332 -2.33 -0.89 10.79
C ALA A 332 -2.30 0.62 11.12
N CYS A 333 -1.46 1.07 12.07
CA CYS A 333 -1.38 2.47 12.50
C CYS A 333 -1.15 3.47 11.36
N ALA A 334 0.01 3.38 10.69
CA ALA A 334 0.37 4.30 9.62
C ALA A 334 -0.55 4.23 8.37
N PRO A 335 -0.98 3.07 7.85
CA PRO A 335 -1.91 3.05 6.71
C PRO A 335 -3.26 3.68 7.04
N VAL A 336 -3.80 3.46 8.26
CA VAL A 336 -5.07 4.07 8.67
C VAL A 336 -4.91 5.57 8.93
N TRP A 337 -3.80 5.99 9.54
CA TRP A 337 -3.48 7.41 9.71
C TRP A 337 -3.41 8.13 8.36
N LEU A 338 -2.74 7.55 7.36
CA LEU A 338 -2.70 8.10 6.00
C LEU A 338 -4.08 8.12 5.32
N ALA A 339 -4.94 7.14 5.59
CA ALA A 339 -6.26 7.05 4.98
C ALA A 339 -7.27 8.06 5.57
N LEU A 340 -7.24 8.29 6.89
CA LEU A 340 -8.30 9.04 7.60
C LEU A 340 -7.89 10.43 8.08
N SER A 341 -6.60 10.76 8.18
CA SER A 341 -6.20 12.08 8.66
C SER A 341 -6.63 13.19 7.70
N ALA A 342 -6.92 14.38 8.21
CA ALA A 342 -7.10 15.54 7.35
C ALA A 342 -5.81 15.82 6.55
N GLN A 343 -5.95 16.31 5.31
CA GLN A 343 -4.79 16.58 4.44
C GLN A 343 -3.77 17.52 5.09
N ALA A 344 -4.24 18.57 5.80
CA ALA A 344 -3.36 19.49 6.54
C ALA A 344 -2.48 18.80 7.58
N VAL A 345 -2.98 17.75 8.26
CA VAL A 345 -2.18 16.99 9.25
C VAL A 345 -1.05 16.23 8.55
N LEU A 346 -1.31 15.69 7.35
CA LEU A 346 -0.30 15.00 6.56
C LEU A 346 0.72 15.99 5.99
N ASP A 347 0.26 17.15 5.51
CA ASP A 347 1.12 18.22 4.99
C ASP A 347 2.03 18.78 6.10
N ASP A 348 1.50 19.01 7.30
CA ASP A 348 2.27 19.45 8.47
C ASP A 348 3.31 18.41 8.89
N ALA A 349 2.99 17.11 8.77
CA ALA A 349 3.91 16.02 9.06
C ALA A 349 5.05 15.93 8.03
N GLU A 350 4.79 16.25 6.75
CA GLU A 350 5.80 16.27 5.67
C GLU A 350 6.56 17.62 5.57
N ALA A 351 6.00 18.70 6.10
CA ALA A 351 6.55 20.07 5.99
C ALA A 351 8.00 20.22 6.48
N PRO A 352 8.45 19.57 7.58
CA PRO A 352 9.85 19.63 7.98
C PRO A 352 10.80 19.08 6.92
N TYR A 353 10.44 17.99 6.24
CA TYR A 353 11.28 17.38 5.20
C TYR A 353 11.31 18.25 3.95
N ARG A 354 10.15 18.70 3.47
CA ARG A 354 10.06 19.57 2.28
C ARG A 354 10.79 20.89 2.45
N ARG A 355 10.70 21.55 3.62
CA ARG A 355 11.43 22.80 3.89
C ARG A 355 12.94 22.64 3.91
N ASN A 356 13.45 21.42 4.13
CA ASN A 356 14.88 21.10 4.09
C ASN A 356 15.28 20.46 2.75
N GLY A 357 14.54 20.75 1.68
CA GLY A 357 14.84 20.28 0.33
C GLY A 357 14.51 18.81 0.08
N GLY A 358 13.78 18.14 0.97
CA GLY A 358 13.27 16.78 0.79
C GLY A 358 11.97 16.72 -0.01
N GLY A 359 11.31 15.55 0.02
CA GLY A 359 10.06 15.27 -0.69
C GLY A 359 9.14 14.36 0.14
N ARG A 360 8.52 13.38 -0.52
CA ARG A 360 7.63 12.41 0.13
C ARG A 360 8.35 11.56 1.17
N VAL A 361 7.57 11.13 2.15
CA VAL A 361 8.04 10.38 3.31
C VAL A 361 7.44 8.97 3.31
N LYS A 362 8.27 7.98 3.66
CA LYS A 362 7.79 6.64 4.01
C LYS A 362 7.32 6.63 5.46
N TRP A 363 6.04 6.34 5.69
CA TRP A 363 5.46 6.34 7.05
C TRP A 363 5.34 4.92 7.61
N GLY A 364 6.12 4.60 8.64
CA GLY A 364 6.07 3.32 9.32
C GLY A 364 5.15 3.29 10.53
N SER A 365 4.40 2.20 10.69
CA SER A 365 3.80 1.85 11.98
C SER A 365 4.91 1.45 12.95
N SER A 366 5.12 2.26 13.98
CA SER A 366 6.15 2.06 15.00
C SER A 366 5.51 1.86 16.36
N CYS A 367 6.13 1.04 17.22
CA CYS A 367 5.78 0.88 18.62
C CYS A 367 6.93 1.26 19.53
N ASN A 368 6.64 1.95 20.63
CA ASN A 368 7.61 2.09 21.72
C ASN A 368 7.73 0.80 22.54
N ARG A 369 8.62 0.77 23.55
CA ARG A 369 8.86 -0.41 24.40
C ARG A 369 7.60 -0.89 25.14
N LEU A 370 6.65 0.02 25.40
CA LEU A 370 5.37 -0.26 26.06
C LEU A 370 4.28 -0.74 25.08
N GLY A 371 4.58 -0.79 23.77
CA GLY A 371 3.63 -1.19 22.75
C GLY A 371 2.65 -0.09 22.31
N GLN A 372 2.87 1.16 22.70
CA GLN A 372 2.10 2.29 22.18
C GLN A 372 2.55 2.55 20.74
N ASP A 373 1.60 2.51 19.81
CA ASP A 373 1.87 2.67 18.39
C ASP A 373 1.72 4.12 17.91
N GLN A 374 2.45 4.47 16.86
CA GLN A 374 2.39 5.78 16.20
C GLN A 374 2.95 5.70 14.77
N PRO A 375 2.47 6.54 13.84
CA PRO A 375 3.12 6.71 12.54
C PRO A 375 4.41 7.52 12.69
N VAL A 376 5.50 7.07 12.07
CA VAL A 376 6.80 7.76 12.09
C VAL A 376 7.50 7.67 10.74
N CYS A 377 8.38 8.63 10.43
CA CYS A 377 9.16 8.61 9.19
C CYS A 377 10.18 7.45 9.18
N THR A 378 10.22 6.65 8.13
CA THR A 378 11.18 5.55 7.98
C THR A 378 12.29 5.95 7.04
N GLU A 379 13.53 5.64 7.42
CA GLU A 379 14.69 5.79 6.54
C GLU A 379 14.60 4.82 5.36
N VAL A 380 14.80 5.34 4.15
CA VAL A 380 14.71 4.57 2.91
C VAL A 380 16.09 4.47 2.25
N ASP A 381 16.44 3.27 1.79
CA ASP A 381 17.69 3.01 1.08
C ASP A 381 17.73 3.83 -0.23
N GLY A 382 18.74 4.70 -0.37
CA GLY A 382 18.87 5.64 -1.51
C GLY A 382 18.00 6.91 -1.44
N TRP A 383 17.13 7.06 -0.43
CA TRP A 383 16.28 8.26 -0.25
C TRP A 383 16.37 8.89 1.15
N GLY A 384 17.03 8.23 2.11
CA GLY A 384 17.22 8.74 3.47
C GLY A 384 15.90 9.00 4.20
N TYR A 385 15.90 10.05 5.02
CA TYR A 385 14.70 10.51 5.74
C TYR A 385 13.97 11.56 4.90
N GLY A 386 12.96 11.12 4.14
CA GLY A 386 12.13 12.01 3.32
C GLY A 386 12.90 12.75 2.22
N GLY A 387 13.98 12.19 1.68
CA GLY A 387 14.75 12.80 0.60
C GLY A 387 15.63 13.97 1.04
N VAL A 388 15.81 14.18 2.35
CA VAL A 388 16.67 15.24 2.89
C VAL A 388 18.12 14.75 2.90
N VAL A 389 19.01 15.50 2.24
CA VAL A 389 20.44 15.20 2.17
C VAL A 389 21.07 15.42 3.55
N GLY A 390 21.90 14.46 3.98
CA GLY A 390 22.57 14.46 5.27
C GLY A 390 21.85 13.66 6.36
N PRO A 391 22.16 13.90 7.64
CA PRO A 391 21.59 13.16 8.76
C PRO A 391 20.11 13.51 8.97
N ALA A 392 19.41 12.64 9.69
CA ALA A 392 18.05 12.89 10.16
C ALA A 392 17.89 14.30 10.76
N ILE A 393 16.90 15.07 10.30
CA ILE A 393 16.65 16.44 10.78
C ILE A 393 15.80 16.48 12.06
N LEU A 394 14.89 15.53 12.23
CA LEU A 394 14.01 15.47 13.41
C LEU A 394 14.67 14.68 14.54
N GLU A 395 14.49 15.14 15.78
CA GLU A 395 15.03 14.47 16.97
C GLU A 395 14.50 13.04 17.12
N GLY A 396 13.22 12.82 16.82
CA GLY A 396 12.60 11.50 16.81
C GLY A 396 13.23 10.55 15.79
N ASP A 397 13.68 11.07 14.65
CA ASP A 397 14.33 10.29 13.59
C ASP A 397 15.75 9.92 14.00
N ARG A 398 16.50 10.89 14.54
CA ARG A 398 17.87 10.72 15.06
C ARG A 398 17.97 9.66 16.15
N ARG A 399 16.96 9.59 17.03
CA ARG A 399 16.93 8.64 18.16
C ARG A 399 16.53 7.23 17.76
N ARG A 400 15.89 7.05 16.60
CA ARG A 400 15.38 5.74 16.18
C ARG A 400 16.49 4.89 15.61
N ARG A 401 16.50 3.61 16.00
CA ARG A 401 17.48 2.63 15.53
C ARG A 401 17.42 2.51 14.00
N ARG A 402 18.55 2.78 13.35
CA ARG A 402 18.76 2.59 11.90
C ARG A 402 19.11 1.14 11.57
N LYS A 403 18.95 0.78 10.29
CA LYS A 403 19.49 -0.48 9.75
C LYS A 403 21.01 -0.44 9.89
N ARG A 404 21.64 -1.57 10.26
CA ARG A 404 23.10 -1.65 10.32
C ARG A 404 23.68 -1.36 8.93
N GLY A 405 24.67 -0.47 8.87
CA GLY A 405 25.29 -0.05 7.62
C GLY A 405 24.50 1.00 6.83
N ALA A 406 23.43 1.56 7.39
CA ALA A 406 22.79 2.75 6.82
C ALA A 406 23.77 3.94 6.86
N VAL A 407 23.83 4.66 5.76
CA VAL A 407 24.63 5.88 5.58
C VAL A 407 23.70 7.05 5.35
N ASP A 408 24.15 8.25 5.72
CA ASP A 408 23.38 9.47 5.48
C ASP A 408 23.32 9.75 3.98
N LEU A 409 22.14 10.20 3.52
CA LEU A 409 21.89 10.43 2.10
C LEU A 409 22.83 11.52 1.56
N THR A 410 23.55 11.21 0.49
CA THR A 410 24.34 12.20 -0.25
C THR A 410 23.51 12.87 -1.35
N ALA A 411 23.98 14.02 -1.86
CA ALA A 411 23.31 14.71 -2.96
C ALA A 411 23.35 13.86 -4.25
N GLU A 412 24.45 13.15 -4.48
CA GLU A 412 24.64 12.26 -5.62
C GLU A 412 23.68 11.06 -5.56
N GLU A 413 23.56 10.40 -4.41
CA GLU A 413 22.62 9.29 -4.22
C GLU A 413 21.17 9.74 -4.41
N LYS A 414 20.82 10.94 -3.93
CA LYS A 414 19.49 11.50 -4.17
C LYS A 414 19.22 11.64 -5.67
N LEU A 415 20.14 12.25 -6.43
CA LEU A 415 19.97 12.39 -7.88
C LEU A 415 19.88 11.03 -8.60
N GLN A 416 20.66 10.05 -8.15
CA GLN A 416 20.56 8.67 -8.66
C GLN A 416 19.20 8.05 -8.37
N TYR A 417 18.64 8.28 -7.19
CA TYR A 417 17.31 7.78 -6.81
C TYR A 417 16.20 8.46 -7.63
N GLU A 418 16.31 9.76 -7.90
CA GLU A 418 15.36 10.48 -8.75
C GLU A 418 15.41 9.99 -10.21
N ASP A 419 16.61 9.74 -10.75
CA ASP A 419 16.77 9.14 -12.09
C ASP A 419 16.29 7.67 -12.13
N LEU A 420 16.49 6.92 -11.05
CA LEU A 420 15.94 5.58 -10.90
C LEU A 420 14.40 5.63 -10.91
N GLY A 421 13.79 6.58 -10.19
CA GLY A 421 12.36 6.85 -10.22
C GLY A 421 11.85 7.14 -11.62
N ARG A 422 12.54 8.00 -12.36
CA ARG A 422 12.24 8.31 -13.78
C ARG A 422 12.20 7.03 -14.63
N LYS A 423 13.22 6.18 -14.53
CA LYS A 423 13.32 4.92 -15.28
C LYS A 423 12.25 3.90 -14.86
N CYS A 424 11.98 3.77 -13.56
CA CYS A 424 10.93 2.89 -13.04
C CYS A 424 9.55 3.31 -13.56
N TRP A 425 9.22 4.60 -13.46
CA TRP A 425 7.95 5.14 -13.95
C TRP A 425 7.79 4.93 -15.45
N GLN A 426 8.85 5.19 -16.23
CA GLN A 426 8.86 4.91 -17.66
C GLN A 426 8.53 3.45 -17.96
N ARG A 427 9.26 2.52 -17.34
CA ARG A 427 9.13 1.10 -17.64
C ARG A 427 7.79 0.51 -17.16
N MET A 428 7.29 1.00 -16.03
CA MET A 428 5.97 0.62 -15.51
C MET A 428 4.85 1.07 -16.43
N GLU A 429 4.95 2.28 -16.98
CA GLU A 429 3.93 2.82 -17.87
C GLU A 429 3.94 2.17 -19.25
N GLU A 430 5.13 1.92 -19.82
CA GLU A 430 5.27 1.10 -21.04
C GLU A 430 4.65 -0.29 -20.85
N LEU A 431 4.89 -0.92 -19.71
CA LEU A 431 4.34 -2.23 -19.39
C LEU A 431 2.81 -2.17 -19.21
N ARG A 432 2.28 -1.13 -18.56
CA ARG A 432 0.84 -0.92 -18.39
C ARG A 432 0.15 -0.83 -19.75
N ILE A 433 0.64 0.04 -20.62
CA ILE A 433 0.07 0.25 -21.97
C ILE A 433 0.09 -1.07 -22.76
N GLN A 434 1.23 -1.76 -22.79
CA GLN A 434 1.36 -3.06 -23.46
C GLN A 434 0.33 -4.08 -22.96
N TRP A 435 0.16 -4.19 -21.63
CA TRP A 435 -0.81 -5.13 -21.06
C TRP A 435 -2.25 -4.69 -21.26
N ASP A 436 -2.55 -3.39 -21.27
CA ASP A 436 -3.89 -2.92 -21.56
C ASP A 436 -4.31 -3.28 -23.00
N GLU A 437 -3.41 -3.11 -23.97
CA GLU A 437 -3.62 -3.52 -25.38
C GLU A 437 -3.86 -5.03 -25.50
N LEU A 438 -3.04 -5.86 -24.83
CA LEU A 438 -3.19 -7.32 -24.85
C LEU A 438 -4.52 -7.77 -24.24
N LEU A 439 -4.93 -7.17 -23.12
CA LEU A 439 -6.20 -7.49 -22.49
C LEU A 439 -7.39 -7.03 -23.33
N ASP A 440 -7.28 -5.92 -24.05
CA ASP A 440 -8.31 -5.45 -24.99
C ASP A 440 -8.44 -6.37 -26.21
N GLU A 441 -7.32 -6.82 -26.78
CA GLU A 441 -7.31 -7.82 -27.87
C GLU A 441 -7.95 -9.13 -27.41
N ALA A 442 -7.57 -9.61 -26.22
CA ALA A 442 -8.14 -10.85 -25.65
C ALA A 442 -9.66 -10.74 -25.42
N GLU A 443 -10.14 -9.60 -24.92
CA GLU A 443 -11.58 -9.36 -24.75
C GLU A 443 -12.32 -9.25 -26.08
N ALA A 444 -11.71 -8.64 -27.10
CA ALA A 444 -12.29 -8.55 -28.44
C ALA A 444 -12.40 -9.93 -29.10
N GLN A 445 -11.35 -10.76 -28.99
CA GLN A 445 -11.37 -12.13 -29.51
C GLN A 445 -12.44 -12.97 -28.80
N ALA A 446 -12.49 -12.94 -27.47
CA ALA A 446 -13.50 -13.67 -26.70
C ALA A 446 -14.95 -13.25 -27.04
N LYS A 447 -15.19 -11.97 -27.35
CA LYS A 447 -16.50 -11.49 -27.83
C LYS A 447 -16.82 -11.91 -29.25
N SER A 448 -15.82 -12.14 -30.10
CA SER A 448 -16.03 -12.62 -31.48
C SER A 448 -16.31 -14.13 -31.55
N GLU A 449 -15.86 -14.89 -30.55
CA GLU A 449 -16.03 -16.34 -30.46
C GLU A 449 -17.33 -16.75 -29.72
N ALA A 450 -17.96 -15.82 -28.99
CA ALA A 450 -19.22 -16.01 -28.27
C ALA A 450 -20.43 -15.55 -29.09
#